data_AF-A0AA37NG19-F1
#
_entry.id   AF-A0AA37NG19-F1
#
_cell.length_a   1.000
_cell.length_b   1.000
_cell.length_c   1.000
_cell.angle_alpha   90.00
_cell.angle_beta   90.00
_cell.angle_gamma   90.00
#
_symmetry.space_group_name_H-M   'P 1'
#
loop_
_entity.id
_entity.type
_entity.pdbx_description
1 polymer ?
#
loop_
_entity_poly.entity_id
_entity_poly.type
_entity_poly.pdbx_seq_one_letter_code
_entity_poly.pdbx_strand_id
1 'polypeptide(L)'
;MHFRNKKKSAQDVYISDPIDTDKDGNSLTLGDIMSEEDNIIDCIDLHIKSEQLYDFIACCLDERERQIIVMRYGLGGTRPLTQREVAKKLEISRSYVSRIEKKAIGTLRTRFEREGAFL
;
A
#
# COMPACT_ATOMS: atom_id res chain seq x y z
N MET A 1 15.17 2.35 -33.80
CA MET A 1 16.34 2.58 -32.92
C MET A 1 17.35 1.48 -33.17
N HIS A 2 18.58 1.79 -33.62
CA HIS A 2 19.65 0.80 -33.76
C HIS A 2 20.44 0.74 -32.46
N PHE A 3 20.23 -0.30 -31.65
CA PHE A 3 21.18 -0.64 -30.59
C PHE A 3 22.50 -1.06 -31.26
N ARG A 4 23.56 -0.26 -31.09
CA ARG A 4 24.92 -0.66 -31.50
C ARG A 4 25.29 -1.88 -30.66
N ASN A 5 25.57 -2.99 -31.33
CA ASN A 5 26.04 -4.23 -30.72
C ASN A 5 27.42 -3.96 -30.07
N LYS A 6 27.44 -3.55 -28.80
CA LYS A 6 28.67 -3.42 -28.02
C LYS A 6 29.11 -4.81 -27.58
N LYS A 7 30.36 -5.18 -27.89
CA LYS A 7 30.97 -6.40 -27.35
C LYS A 7 31.13 -6.24 -25.83
N LYS A 8 30.81 -7.29 -25.06
CA LYS A 8 31.01 -7.33 -23.60
C LYS A 8 32.44 -6.89 -23.24
N SER A 9 32.56 -6.04 -22.23
CA SER A 9 33.82 -5.85 -21.49
C SER A 9 34.03 -7.01 -20.53
N ALA A 10 35.27 -7.27 -20.11
CA ALA A 10 35.61 -8.40 -19.23
C ALA A 10 34.92 -8.39 -17.85
N GLN A 11 34.28 -7.28 -17.48
CA GLN A 11 33.57 -7.08 -16.21
C GLN A 11 32.04 -7.04 -16.36
N ASP A 12 31.51 -7.19 -17.58
CA ASP A 12 30.07 -7.12 -17.82
C ASP A 12 29.41 -8.49 -17.59
N VAL A 13 28.45 -8.55 -16.66
CA VAL A 13 27.62 -9.74 -16.36
C VAL A 13 26.16 -9.46 -16.71
N TYR A 14 25.50 -10.39 -17.39
CA TYR A 14 24.06 -10.34 -17.64
C TYR A 14 23.29 -11.10 -16.58
N ILE A 15 22.05 -10.66 -16.29
CA ILE A 15 21.12 -11.37 -15.39
C ILE A 15 20.81 -12.78 -15.90
N SER A 16 20.81 -12.97 -17.23
CA SER A 16 20.60 -14.26 -17.88
C SER A 16 21.86 -15.12 -18.00
N ASP A 17 23.02 -14.66 -17.51
CA ASP A 17 24.23 -15.47 -17.56
C ASP A 17 24.10 -16.66 -16.58
N PRO A 18 24.47 -17.88 -16.99
CA PRO A 18 24.43 -19.04 -16.13
C PRO A 18 25.54 -18.97 -15.07
N ILE A 19 25.19 -19.29 -13.83
CA ILE A 19 26.07 -19.37 -12.66
C ILE A 19 26.45 -20.82 -12.37
N ASP A 20 25.49 -21.74 -12.50
CA ASP A 20 25.69 -23.17 -12.25
C ASP A 20 24.90 -24.01 -13.26
N THR A 21 25.21 -25.29 -13.40
CA THR A 21 24.47 -26.22 -14.28
C THR A 21 24.35 -27.57 -13.61
N ASP A 22 23.11 -28.06 -13.50
CA ASP A 22 22.84 -29.37 -12.91
C ASP A 22 23.29 -30.53 -13.81
N LYS A 23 23.15 -31.77 -13.32
CA LYS A 23 23.55 -32.98 -14.07
C LYS A 23 22.66 -33.27 -15.29
N ASP A 24 21.48 -32.67 -15.34
CA ASP A 24 20.49 -32.82 -16.41
C ASP A 24 20.59 -31.69 -17.46
N GLY A 25 21.49 -30.72 -17.24
CA GLY A 25 21.77 -29.61 -18.15
C GLY A 25 20.94 -28.36 -17.90
N ASN A 26 20.19 -28.26 -16.80
CA ASN A 26 19.48 -27.03 -16.44
C ASN A 26 20.48 -26.02 -15.85
N SER A 27 20.55 -24.84 -16.44
CA SER A 27 21.42 -23.77 -15.95
C SER A 27 20.69 -22.87 -14.95
N LEU A 28 21.27 -22.72 -13.75
CA LEU A 28 20.88 -21.71 -12.77
C LEU A 28 21.46 -20.37 -13.21
N THR A 29 20.64 -19.34 -13.37
CA THR A 29 21.08 -18.00 -13.79
C THR A 29 21.18 -17.04 -12.61
N LEU A 30 21.81 -15.88 -12.83
CA LEU A 30 21.83 -14.80 -11.83
C LEU A 30 20.43 -14.32 -11.46
N GLY A 31 19.50 -14.27 -12.43
CA GLY A 31 18.11 -13.90 -12.17
C GLY A 31 17.39 -14.85 -11.21
N ASP A 32 17.71 -16.14 -11.22
CA ASP A 32 17.03 -17.15 -10.41
C ASP A 32 17.37 -17.07 -8.91
N ILE A 33 18.50 -16.44 -8.57
CA ILE A 33 18.98 -16.27 -7.18
C ILE A 33 18.78 -14.85 -6.64
N MET A 34 18.40 -13.91 -7.50
CA MET A 34 18.14 -12.54 -7.08
C MET A 34 16.84 -12.48 -6.29
N SER A 35 16.91 -12.02 -5.04
CA SER A 35 15.72 -11.79 -4.22
C SER A 35 15.00 -10.52 -4.69
N GLU A 36 13.69 -10.62 -4.87
CA GLU A 36 12.82 -9.46 -5.00
C GLU A 36 12.39 -8.99 -3.60
N GLU A 37 12.35 -7.68 -3.39
CA GLU A 37 11.84 -7.11 -2.13
C GLU A 37 10.31 -7.21 -2.05
N ASP A 38 9.63 -7.32 -3.20
CA ASP A 38 8.18 -7.35 -3.30
C ASP A 38 7.63 -8.74 -3.01
N ASN A 39 6.88 -8.84 -1.92
CA ASN A 39 6.16 -10.06 -1.56
C ASN A 39 4.71 -9.98 -2.08
N ILE A 40 4.37 -10.88 -3.01
CA ILE A 40 3.02 -10.99 -3.59
C ILE A 40 1.95 -11.15 -2.49
N ILE A 41 2.28 -11.86 -1.41
CA ILE A 41 1.36 -12.09 -0.29
C ILE A 41 0.98 -10.75 0.37
N ASP A 42 1.96 -9.88 0.59
CA ASP A 42 1.74 -8.58 1.22
C ASP A 42 0.94 -7.64 0.30
N CYS A 43 1.14 -7.74 -1.01
CA CYS A 43 0.34 -7.00 -2.00
C CYS A 43 -1.14 -7.42 -1.98
N ILE A 44 -1.40 -8.73 -1.91
CA ILE A 44 -2.77 -9.27 -1.84
C ILE A 44 -3.42 -8.88 -0.51
N ASP A 45 -2.72 -9.01 0.61
CA ASP A 45 -3.20 -8.63 1.94
C ASP A 45 -3.55 -7.14 2.00
N LEU A 46 -2.69 -6.27 1.45
CA LEU A 46 -2.97 -4.84 1.38
C LEU A 46 -4.21 -4.53 0.53
N HIS A 47 -4.39 -5.24 -0.59
CA HIS A 47 -5.55 -5.06 -1.45
C HIS A 47 -6.85 -5.39 -0.73
N ILE A 48 -6.91 -6.57 -0.08
CA ILE A 48 -8.07 -7.02 0.70
C ILE A 48 -8.38 -6.04 1.83
N LYS A 49 -7.37 -5.65 2.61
CA LYS A 49 -7.53 -4.69 3.72
C LYS A 49 -7.98 -3.32 3.24
N SER A 50 -7.54 -2.89 2.06
CA SER A 50 -7.99 -1.64 1.46
C SER A 50 -9.47 -1.70 1.10
N GLU A 51 -9.96 -2.80 0.53
CA GLU A 51 -11.38 -2.98 0.21
C GLU A 51 -12.24 -2.95 1.48
N GLN A 52 -11.86 -3.73 2.50
CA GLN A 52 -12.51 -3.74 3.82
C GLN A 52 -12.56 -2.34 4.45
N LEU A 53 -11.48 -1.56 4.34
CA LEU A 53 -11.44 -0.20 4.87
C LEU A 53 -12.52 0.68 4.23
N TYR A 54 -12.69 0.61 2.90
CA TYR A 54 -13.72 1.38 2.21
C TYR A 54 -15.13 0.96 2.63
N ASP A 55 -15.38 -0.33 2.78
CA ASP A 55 -16.66 -0.85 3.27
C ASP A 55 -16.95 -0.37 4.70
N PHE A 56 -15.96 -0.44 5.60
CA PHE A 56 -16.12 0.03 6.96
C PHE A 56 -16.35 1.53 7.05
N ILE A 57 -15.65 2.32 6.24
CA ILE A 57 -15.89 3.76 6.15
C ILE A 57 -17.33 4.04 5.66
N ALA A 58 -17.85 3.24 4.74
CA ALA A 58 -19.20 3.41 4.22
C ALA A 58 -20.30 2.99 5.22
N CYS A 59 -20.11 1.89 5.94
CA CYS A 59 -21.16 1.31 6.79
C CYS A 59 -21.06 1.63 8.29
N CYS A 60 -19.88 2.02 8.79
CA CYS A 60 -19.63 2.18 10.22
C CYS A 60 -19.52 3.63 10.68
N LEU A 61 -19.12 4.52 9.77
CA LEU A 61 -18.91 5.92 10.09
C LEU A 61 -20.15 6.72 9.71
N ASP A 62 -20.48 7.71 10.54
CA ASP A 62 -21.48 8.69 10.16
C ASP A 62 -20.97 9.63 9.05
N GLU A 63 -21.86 10.41 8.45
CA GLU A 63 -21.50 11.32 7.34
C GLU A 63 -20.36 12.26 7.71
N ARG A 64 -20.36 12.78 8.95
CA ARG A 64 -19.38 13.77 9.40
C ARG A 64 -18.02 13.12 9.65
N GLU A 65 -18.02 11.94 10.25
CA GLU A 65 -16.84 11.10 10.45
C GLU A 65 -16.21 10.73 9.11
N ARG A 66 -17.02 10.21 8.18
CA ARG A 66 -16.57 9.84 6.83
C ARG A 66 -15.95 11.04 6.12
N GLN A 67 -16.65 12.18 6.11
CA GLN A 67 -16.16 13.40 5.47
C GLN A 67 -14.79 13.80 6.02
N ILE A 68 -14.62 13.80 7.34
CA ILE A 68 -13.35 14.14 8.00
C ILE A 68 -12.26 13.13 7.66
N ILE A 69 -12.53 11.82 7.72
CA ILE A 69 -11.54 10.77 7.43
C ILE A 69 -11.07 10.83 5.97
N VAL A 70 -11.99 10.98 5.02
CA VAL A 70 -11.66 11.11 3.60
C VAL A 70 -10.72 12.29 3.37
N MET A 71 -11.01 13.45 3.94
CA MET A 71 -10.16 14.63 3.81
C MET A 71 -8.83 14.51 4.55
N ARG A 72 -8.79 13.91 5.75
CA ARG A 72 -7.57 13.78 6.56
C ARG A 72 -6.54 12.88 5.89
N TYR A 73 -7.01 11.80 5.26
CA TYR A 73 -6.15 10.75 4.71
C TYR A 73 -6.05 10.77 3.18
N GLY A 74 -6.76 11.68 2.51
CA GLY A 74 -6.68 11.79 1.05
C GLY A 74 -7.36 10.64 0.32
N LEU A 75 -8.40 10.05 0.91
CA LEU A 75 -9.09 8.91 0.31
C LEU A 75 -9.84 9.35 -0.94
N GLY A 76 -10.01 8.44 -1.91
CA GLY A 76 -10.69 8.75 -3.17
C GLY A 76 -9.90 9.69 -4.10
N GLY A 77 -8.57 9.65 -4.05
CA GLY A 77 -7.70 10.44 -4.93
C GLY A 77 -7.55 11.91 -4.54
N THR A 78 -7.89 12.24 -3.29
CA THR A 78 -7.73 13.61 -2.78
C THR A 78 -6.39 13.79 -2.07
N ARG A 79 -5.89 15.02 -1.99
CA ARG A 79 -4.68 15.28 -1.18
C ARG A 79 -5.05 15.21 0.31
N PRO A 80 -4.27 14.52 1.15
CA PRO A 80 -4.49 14.52 2.59
C PRO A 80 -4.33 15.94 3.17
N LEU A 81 -5.27 16.31 4.04
CA LEU A 81 -5.32 17.60 4.72
C LEU A 81 -5.01 17.45 6.20
N THR A 82 -4.31 18.42 6.80
CA THR A 82 -4.11 18.51 8.24
C THR A 82 -5.42 18.77 8.98
N GLN A 83 -5.49 18.46 10.28
CA GLN A 83 -6.66 18.80 11.11
C GLN A 83 -7.02 20.29 11.05
N ARG A 84 -6.03 21.19 10.95
CA ARG A 84 -6.25 22.64 10.86
C ARG A 84 -6.87 23.03 9.53
N GLU A 85 -6.46 22.41 8.44
CA GLU A 85 -7.03 22.64 7.11
C GLU A 85 -8.45 22.10 7.00
N VAL A 86 -8.71 20.89 7.52
CA VAL A 86 -10.06 20.33 7.61
C VAL A 86 -10.97 21.21 8.47
N ALA A 87 -10.48 21.67 9.63
CA ALA A 87 -11.21 22.56 10.52
C ALA A 87 -11.61 23.88 9.83
N LYS A 88 -10.68 24.50 9.10
CA LYS A 88 -10.95 25.69 8.30
C LYS A 88 -11.99 25.43 7.23
N LYS A 89 -11.88 24.32 6.50
CA LYS A 89 -12.80 23.97 5.41
C LYS A 89 -14.22 23.63 5.88
N LEU A 90 -14.33 23.12 7.11
CA LEU A 90 -15.59 22.72 7.73
C LEU A 90 -16.15 23.73 8.73
N GLU A 91 -15.49 24.89 8.87
CA GLU A 91 -15.85 25.98 9.79
C GLU A 91 -16.09 25.52 11.23
N ILE A 92 -15.21 24.64 11.73
CA ILE A 92 -15.25 24.10 13.10
C ILE A 92 -13.89 24.22 13.78
N SER A 93 -13.83 23.97 15.09
CA SER A 93 -12.56 23.99 15.79
C SER A 93 -11.67 22.80 15.43
N ARG A 94 -10.36 23.01 15.40
CA ARG A 94 -9.36 21.94 15.22
C ARG A 94 -9.50 20.85 16.28
N SER A 95 -9.83 21.21 17.52
CA SER A 95 -10.08 20.25 18.60
C SER A 95 -11.30 19.38 18.33
N TYR A 96 -12.35 19.93 17.69
CA TYR A 96 -13.52 19.15 17.31
C TYR A 96 -13.21 18.14 16.21
N VAL A 97 -12.46 18.54 15.17
CA VAL A 97 -11.93 17.61 14.15
C VAL A 97 -11.13 16.48 14.79
N SER A 98 -10.20 16.81 15.70
CA SER A 98 -9.37 15.83 16.41
C SER A 98 -10.22 14.79 17.17
N ARG A 99 -11.28 15.24 17.85
CA ARG A 99 -12.17 14.35 18.59
C ARG A 99 -12.95 13.41 17.68
N ILE A 100 -13.46 13.92 16.55
CA ILE A 100 -14.17 13.10 15.56
C ILE A 100 -13.22 12.10 14.91
N GLU A 101 -12.02 12.54 14.48
CA GLU A 101 -10.99 11.67 13.90
C GLU A 101 -10.63 10.54 14.87
N LYS A 102 -10.39 10.85 16.15
CA LYS A 102 -10.10 9.84 17.17
C LYS A 102 -11.24 8.83 17.33
N LYS A 103 -12.50 9.29 17.33
CA LYS A 103 -13.68 8.41 17.43
C LYS A 103 -13.78 7.50 16.21
N ALA A 104 -13.70 8.06 15.00
CA ALA A 104 -13.80 7.33 13.75
C ALA A 104 -12.70 6.27 13.60
N ILE A 105 -11.44 6.62 13.88
CA ILE A 105 -10.32 5.65 13.87
C ILE A 105 -10.57 4.54 14.89
N GLY A 106 -11.09 4.86 16.08
CA GLY A 106 -11.46 3.87 17.08
C GLY A 106 -12.51 2.89 16.54
N THR A 107 -13.58 3.40 15.93
CA THR A 107 -14.63 2.58 15.31
C THR A 107 -14.06 1.65 14.23
N LEU A 108 -13.25 2.19 13.30
CA LEU A 108 -12.64 1.40 12.24
C LEU A 108 -11.71 0.32 12.81
N ARG A 109 -10.89 0.66 13.80
CA ARG A 109 -10.01 -0.30 14.47
C ARG A 109 -10.80 -1.45 15.10
N THR A 110 -11.86 -1.16 15.84
CA THR A 110 -12.71 -2.20 16.46
C THR A 110 -13.35 -3.11 15.41
N ARG A 111 -13.69 -2.57 14.23
CA ARG A 111 -14.22 -3.38 13.12
C ARG A 111 -13.16 -4.30 12.52
N PHE A 112 -11.96 -3.79 12.27
CA PHE A 112 -10.82 -4.61 11.83
C PHE A 112 -10.47 -5.71 12.83
N GLU A 113 -10.41 -5.39 14.13
CA GLU A 113 -10.14 -6.39 15.18
C GLU A 113 -11.23 -7.47 15.24
N ARG A 114 -12.50 -7.10 15.01
CA ARG A 114 -13.61 -8.05 15.00
C ARG A 114 -13.59 -8.94 13.77
N GLU A 115 -13.30 -8.42 12.58
CA GLU A 115 -13.31 -9.20 11.34
C GLU A 115 -12.04 -10.03 11.18
N GLY A 116 -10.89 -9.52 11.62
CA GLY A 116 -9.63 -10.26 11.70
C GLY A 116 -9.59 -11.34 12.80
N ALA A 117 -10.55 -11.36 13.73
CA ALA A 117 -10.72 -12.45 14.70
C ALA A 117 -11.41 -13.69 14.12
N PHE A 118 -11.91 -13.62 12.87
CA PHE A 118 -12.52 -14.75 12.15
C PHE A 118 -11.60 -15.36 11.07
N LEU A 119 -10.35 -14.89 10.97
CA LEU A 119 -9.25 -15.51 10.22
C LEU A 119 -8.24 -16.12 11.20
#